data_AF-A0A6M0J2D2-F1
#
_entry.id   AF-A0A6M0J2D2-F1
#
_cell.length_a   1.000
_cell.length_b   1.000
_cell.length_c   1.000
_cell.angle_alpha   90.00
_cell.angle_beta   90.00
_cell.angle_gamma   90.00
#
_symmetry.space_group_name_H-M   'P 1'
#
loop_
_entity.id
_entity.type
_entity.pdbx_description
1 polymer ?
#
loop_
_entity_poly.entity_id
_entity_poly.type
_entity_poly.pdbx_seq_one_letter_code
_entity_poly.pdbx_strand_id
1 'polypeptide(L)'
;MSPMTTVKDLPTDFQLPPHNEAALEMLREAKDYESALALAISGTALATGGFITPVGWAAFALAYKPLIRIQKLARLEKLTALLLDEFKSQGIQVFPVLKLEDKNPIDLFVRFERKVHLFISIRSIGDKEIVYNEAREVLQIKRKDKHGLKVWSPCPLLELADYEKWLSKNRDLFAMSSREATKTPSAKVLVLWPPTKAAIDHNSHLYSEVGSMKILALRRKGTAFIIQQEEVIEFVKATLAKYS
;
A
#
# COMPACT_ATOMS: atom_id res chain seq x y z
N MET A 1 44.32 0.17 12.18
CA MET A 1 43.27 -0.63 12.83
C MET A 1 42.03 -0.55 11.97
N SER A 2 41.74 -1.61 11.22
CA SER A 2 40.55 -1.68 10.35
C SER A 2 39.35 -2.11 11.19
N PRO A 3 38.18 -1.46 11.10
CA PRO A 3 36.99 -1.96 11.76
C PRO A 3 36.45 -3.12 10.93
N MET A 4 36.50 -4.33 11.50
CA MET A 4 35.70 -5.46 11.04
C MET A 4 34.22 -5.10 11.21
N THR A 5 33.53 -4.86 10.10
CA THR A 5 32.07 -4.92 10.06
C THR A 5 31.66 -6.37 10.29
N THR A 6 31.25 -6.68 11.53
CA THR A 6 30.58 -7.92 11.88
C THR A 6 29.26 -7.97 11.11
N VAL A 7 29.24 -8.77 10.04
CA VAL A 7 28.00 -9.27 9.47
C VAL A 7 27.38 -10.11 10.59
N LYS A 8 26.21 -9.72 11.09
CA LYS A 8 25.41 -10.64 11.91
C LYS A 8 25.09 -11.81 10.99
N ASP A 9 25.72 -12.95 11.24
CA ASP A 9 25.35 -14.17 10.55
C ASP A 9 23.88 -14.43 10.82
N LEU A 10 23.08 -14.47 9.75
CA LEU A 10 21.67 -14.81 9.82
C LEU A 10 21.56 -16.20 10.45
N PRO A 11 20.60 -16.45 11.37
CA PRO A 11 20.38 -17.77 11.91
C PRO A 11 20.23 -18.78 10.76
N THR A 12 20.82 -19.96 10.91
CA THR A 12 20.87 -21.01 9.87
C THR A 12 19.50 -21.52 9.42
N ASP A 13 18.43 -21.10 10.10
CA ASP A 13 17.02 -21.41 9.82
C ASP A 13 16.17 -20.14 9.61
N PHE A 14 16.77 -19.09 9.06
CA PHE A 14 16.05 -17.86 8.76
C PHE A 14 15.09 -18.06 7.57
N GLN A 15 13.79 -18.02 7.85
CA GLN A 15 12.75 -18.02 6.83
C GLN A 15 12.22 -16.60 6.61
N LEU A 16 12.14 -16.20 5.34
CA LEU A 16 11.50 -14.95 4.97
C LEU A 16 10.02 -14.95 5.40
N PRO A 17 9.45 -13.78 5.73
CA PRO A 17 8.02 -13.64 5.87
C PRO A 17 7.28 -14.21 4.65
N PRO A 18 6.03 -14.69 4.82
CA PRO A 18 5.22 -15.14 3.71
C PRO A 18 5.21 -14.09 2.58
N HIS A 19 5.53 -14.52 1.37
CA HIS A 19 5.61 -13.67 0.19
C HIS A 19 5.10 -14.42 -1.05
N ASN A 20 4.84 -13.66 -2.11
CA ASN A 20 4.38 -14.18 -3.40
C ASN A 20 3.11 -15.06 -3.25
N GLU A 21 3.13 -16.28 -3.79
CA GLU A 21 1.96 -17.17 -3.83
C GLU A 21 1.44 -17.50 -2.43
N ALA A 22 2.33 -17.82 -1.48
CA ALA A 22 1.95 -18.09 -0.09
C ALA A 22 1.24 -16.89 0.55
N ALA A 23 1.72 -15.67 0.28
CA ALA A 23 1.07 -14.47 0.78
C ALA A 23 -0.24 -14.14 0.06
N LEU A 24 -0.35 -14.47 -1.23
CA LEU A 24 -1.57 -14.32 -2.00
C LEU A 24 -2.66 -15.28 -1.51
N GLU A 25 -2.29 -16.52 -1.18
CA GLU A 25 -3.18 -17.50 -0.55
C GLU A 25 -3.66 -17.01 0.82
N MET A 26 -2.76 -16.52 1.67
CA MET A 26 -3.15 -15.93 2.96
C MET A 26 -4.12 -14.75 2.80
N LEU A 27 -3.95 -13.90 1.77
CA LEU A 27 -4.90 -12.82 1.47
C LEU A 27 -6.27 -13.36 1.05
N ARG A 28 -6.30 -14.42 0.24
CA ARG A 28 -7.53 -15.10 -0.19
C ARG A 28 -8.26 -15.73 0.99
N GLU A 29 -7.56 -16.50 1.82
CA GLU A 29 -8.11 -17.11 3.02
C GLU A 29 -8.66 -16.06 4.00
N ALA A 30 -7.92 -14.97 4.22
CA ALA A 30 -8.39 -13.88 5.08
C ALA A 30 -9.65 -13.21 4.52
N LYS A 31 -9.71 -13.00 3.21
CA LYS A 31 -10.89 -12.44 2.52
C LYS A 31 -12.08 -13.38 2.65
N ASP A 32 -11.89 -14.68 2.43
CA ASP A 32 -12.95 -15.69 2.46
C ASP A 32 -13.49 -15.88 3.89
N TYR A 33 -12.59 -15.92 4.89
CA TYR A 33 -12.96 -15.94 6.30
C TYR A 33 -13.80 -14.71 6.70
N GLU A 34 -13.34 -13.51 6.34
CA GLU A 34 -14.07 -12.28 6.65
C GLU A 34 -15.41 -12.19 5.91
N SER A 35 -15.47 -12.70 4.67
CA SER A 35 -16.70 -12.78 3.89
C SER A 35 -17.70 -13.75 4.51
N ALA A 36 -17.25 -14.93 4.96
CA ALA A 36 -18.08 -15.90 5.67
C ALA A 36 -18.62 -15.32 6.99
N LEU A 37 -17.78 -14.61 7.74
CA LEU A 37 -18.19 -13.93 8.98
C LEU A 37 -19.21 -12.82 8.70
N ALA A 38 -19.00 -12.00 7.65
CA ALA A 38 -19.95 -10.98 7.25
C ALA A 38 -21.30 -11.56 6.81
N LEU A 39 -21.30 -12.69 6.08
CA LEU A 39 -22.50 -13.41 5.69
C LEU A 39 -23.23 -14.00 6.90
N ALA A 40 -22.52 -14.58 7.86
CA ALA A 40 -23.11 -15.08 9.09
C ALA A 40 -23.79 -13.96 9.88
N ILE A 41 -23.12 -12.81 10.09
CA ILE A 41 -23.68 -11.65 10.78
C ILE A 41 -24.89 -11.10 10.03
N SER A 42 -24.82 -10.97 8.70
CA SER A 42 -25.91 -10.47 7.87
C SER A 42 -27.11 -11.44 7.87
N GLY A 43 -26.85 -12.76 7.85
CA GLY A 43 -27.87 -13.79 7.97
C GLY A 43 -28.59 -13.73 9.32
N THR A 44 -27.87 -13.51 10.42
CA THR A 44 -28.47 -13.26 11.74
C THR A 44 -29.29 -11.96 11.76
N ALA A 45 -28.80 -10.89 11.11
CA ALA A 45 -29.54 -9.63 11.01
C ALA A 45 -30.85 -9.81 10.24
N LEU A 46 -30.85 -10.53 9.13
CA LEU A 46 -32.06 -10.82 8.34
C LEU A 46 -33.05 -11.70 9.14
N ALA A 47 -32.56 -12.74 9.82
CA ALA A 47 -33.39 -13.62 10.66
C ALA A 47 -34.04 -12.90 11.85
N THR A 48 -33.43 -11.80 12.33
CA THR A 48 -33.92 -10.99 13.46
C THR A 48 -34.74 -9.76 13.03
N GLY A 49 -35.10 -9.67 11.73
CA GLY A 49 -35.91 -8.57 11.19
C GLY A 49 -35.12 -7.28 10.95
N GLY A 50 -33.96 -7.41 10.32
CA GLY A 50 -32.81 -6.47 10.26
C GLY A 50 -33.04 -4.96 10.01
N PHE A 51 -34.23 -4.53 9.63
CA PHE A 51 -34.57 -3.11 9.43
C PHE A 51 -35.58 -2.55 10.44
N ILE A 52 -36.19 -3.42 11.26
CA ILE A 52 -37.33 -3.08 12.13
C ILE A 52 -36.94 -3.14 13.62
N THR A 53 -35.84 -3.82 13.95
CA THR A 53 -35.41 -4.03 15.34
C THR A 53 -34.03 -3.39 15.64
N PRO A 54 -33.81 -2.84 16.85
CA PRO A 54 -32.51 -2.28 17.25
C PRO A 54 -31.34 -3.28 17.16
N VAL A 55 -31.64 -4.57 17.34
CA VAL A 55 -30.67 -5.67 17.21
C VAL A 55 -30.21 -5.85 15.76
N GLY A 56 -31.13 -5.71 14.80
CA GLY A 56 -30.83 -5.70 13.36
C GLY A 56 -29.88 -4.57 12.95
N TRP A 57 -30.12 -3.36 13.45
CA TRP A 57 -29.24 -2.20 13.24
C TRP A 57 -27.84 -2.41 13.83
N ALA A 58 -27.75 -2.96 15.04
CA ALA A 58 -26.48 -3.29 15.67
C ALA A 58 -25.70 -4.35 14.87
N ALA A 59 -26.38 -5.38 14.38
CA ALA A 59 -25.76 -6.40 13.53
C ALA A 59 -25.27 -5.83 12.19
N PHE A 60 -26.03 -4.94 11.54
CA PHE A 60 -25.60 -4.22 10.33
C PHE A 60 -24.37 -3.33 10.59
N ALA A 61 -24.35 -2.59 11.70
CA ALA A 61 -23.21 -1.76 12.08
C ALA A 61 -21.95 -2.61 12.35
N LEU A 62 -22.11 -3.80 12.93
CA LEU A 62 -21.03 -4.76 13.12
C LEU A 62 -20.53 -5.37 11.80
N ALA A 63 -21.41 -5.58 10.82
CA ALA A 63 -21.05 -6.08 9.48
C ALA A 63 -20.31 -5.04 8.60
N TYR A 64 -20.45 -3.74 8.89
CA TYR A 64 -19.82 -2.66 8.12
C TYR A 64 -18.28 -2.65 8.23
N LYS A 65 -17.73 -2.96 9.41
CA LYS A 65 -16.27 -3.05 9.61
C LYS A 65 -15.61 -4.20 8.82
N PRO A 66 -16.16 -5.43 8.84
CA PRO A 66 -15.77 -6.50 7.92
C PRO A 66 -15.84 -6.07 6.45
N LEU A 67 -16.88 -5.38 6.01
CA LEU A 67 -17.04 -5.02 4.59
C LEU A 67 -15.91 -4.11 4.08
N ILE A 68 -15.52 -3.08 4.85
CA ILE A 68 -14.39 -2.22 4.48
C ILE A 68 -13.09 -3.03 4.39
N ARG A 69 -12.91 -3.99 5.30
CA ARG A 69 -11.71 -4.82 5.38
C ARG A 69 -11.66 -5.85 4.24
N ILE A 70 -12.79 -6.48 3.91
CA ILE A 70 -12.96 -7.34 2.72
C ILE A 70 -12.61 -6.56 1.45
N GLN A 71 -13.14 -5.34 1.29
CA GLN A 71 -12.81 -4.51 0.11
C GLN A 71 -11.31 -4.19 0.06
N LYS A 72 -10.69 -3.90 1.20
CA LYS A 72 -9.24 -3.67 1.26
C LYS A 72 -8.45 -4.93 0.87
N LEU A 73 -8.83 -6.09 1.39
CA LEU A 73 -8.22 -7.38 1.07
C LEU A 73 -8.39 -7.74 -0.41
N ALA A 74 -9.57 -7.51 -0.99
CA ALA A 74 -9.81 -7.74 -2.42
C ALA A 74 -8.93 -6.85 -3.33
N ARG A 75 -8.71 -5.58 -2.94
CA ARG A 75 -7.79 -4.68 -3.66
C ARG A 75 -6.34 -5.16 -3.57
N LEU A 76 -5.92 -5.59 -2.37
CA LEU A 76 -4.59 -6.16 -2.13
C LEU A 76 -4.38 -7.45 -2.94
N GLU A 77 -5.34 -8.37 -2.89
CA GLU A 77 -5.31 -9.62 -3.66
C GLU A 77 -5.17 -9.33 -5.16
N LYS A 78 -6.03 -8.46 -5.71
CA LYS A 78 -5.99 -8.10 -7.12
C LYS A 78 -4.64 -7.50 -7.51
N LEU A 79 -4.12 -6.57 -6.73
CA LEU A 79 -2.85 -5.92 -7.08
C LEU A 79 -1.66 -6.87 -6.92
N THR A 80 -1.63 -7.69 -5.87
CA THR A 80 -0.61 -8.73 -5.67
C THR A 80 -0.61 -9.72 -6.83
N ALA A 81 -1.78 -10.23 -7.22
CA ALA A 81 -1.91 -11.17 -8.33
C ALA A 81 -1.39 -10.55 -9.65
N LEU A 82 -1.76 -9.30 -9.95
CA LEU A 82 -1.28 -8.59 -11.15
C LEU A 82 0.24 -8.39 -11.15
N LEU A 83 0.83 -8.03 -10.01
CA LEU A 83 2.28 -7.86 -9.88
C LEU A 83 3.02 -9.19 -10.04
N LEU A 84 2.49 -10.27 -9.47
CA LEU A 84 3.10 -11.59 -9.61
C LEU A 84 3.01 -12.08 -11.05
N ASP A 85 1.84 -12.01 -11.69
CA ASP A 85 1.65 -12.48 -13.06
C ASP A 85 2.63 -11.80 -14.04
N GLU A 86 2.78 -10.48 -13.93
CA GLU A 86 3.63 -9.70 -14.84
C GLU A 86 5.14 -9.84 -14.56
N PHE A 87 5.54 -9.93 -13.28
CA PHE A 87 6.95 -9.79 -12.88
C PHE A 87 7.57 -11.05 -12.28
N LYS A 88 6.88 -12.20 -12.27
CA LYS A 88 7.40 -13.48 -11.74
C LYS A 88 8.76 -13.86 -12.33
N SER A 89 8.91 -13.70 -13.65
CA SER A 89 10.16 -13.99 -14.38
C SER A 89 11.33 -13.09 -13.97
N GLN A 90 11.07 -11.95 -13.33
CA GLN A 90 12.07 -10.97 -12.91
C GLN A 90 12.50 -11.14 -11.44
N GLY A 91 12.05 -12.21 -10.77
CA GLY A 91 12.42 -12.49 -9.37
C GLY A 91 11.76 -11.54 -8.37
N ILE A 92 10.53 -11.08 -8.66
CA ILE A 92 9.77 -10.23 -7.76
C ILE A 92 9.48 -10.94 -6.42
N GLN A 93 9.63 -10.21 -5.32
CA GLN A 93 9.15 -10.59 -4.00
C GLN A 93 8.08 -9.59 -3.55
N VAL A 94 6.84 -10.05 -3.36
CA VAL A 94 5.71 -9.24 -2.90
C VAL A 94 5.34 -9.64 -1.48
N PHE A 95 5.45 -8.69 -0.56
CA PHE A 95 5.13 -8.83 0.86
C PHE A 95 3.91 -7.95 1.21
N PRO A 96 2.70 -8.52 1.28
CA PRO A 96 1.51 -7.78 1.65
C PRO A 96 1.37 -7.58 3.15
N VAL A 97 0.74 -6.47 3.55
CA VAL A 97 0.29 -6.19 4.93
C VAL A 97 1.43 -6.33 5.96
N LEU A 98 2.53 -5.62 5.76
CA LEU A 98 3.58 -5.58 6.79
C LEU A 98 3.07 -4.76 7.99
N LYS A 99 2.85 -5.44 9.10
CA LYS A 99 2.50 -4.82 10.38
C LYS A 99 3.73 -4.17 10.97
N LEU A 100 3.61 -2.89 11.30
CA LEU A 100 4.60 -2.17 12.09
C LEU A 100 4.07 -2.03 13.50
N GLU A 101 4.94 -2.20 14.49
CA GLU A 101 4.62 -1.84 15.87
C GLU A 101 4.21 -0.36 15.92
N ASP A 102 3.04 -0.10 16.51
CA ASP A 102 2.46 1.22 16.76
C ASP A 102 2.19 2.10 15.51
N LYS A 103 2.18 1.53 14.31
CA LYS A 103 1.83 2.25 13.07
C LYS A 103 0.80 1.50 12.25
N ASN A 104 0.15 2.23 11.34
CA ASN A 104 -0.69 1.59 10.32
C ASN A 104 0.16 0.57 9.53
N PRO A 105 -0.42 -0.53 9.05
CA PRO A 105 0.30 -1.45 8.18
C PRO A 105 0.47 -0.83 6.79
N ILE A 106 1.64 -1.04 6.18
CA ILE A 106 1.81 -0.80 4.75
C ILE A 106 1.04 -1.85 3.96
N ASP A 107 0.48 -1.44 2.84
CA ASP A 107 -0.36 -2.32 2.04
C ASP A 107 0.50 -3.35 1.30
N LEU A 108 1.57 -2.93 0.59
CA LEU A 108 2.52 -3.83 -0.05
C LEU A 108 3.96 -3.30 0.05
N PHE A 109 4.91 -4.20 0.30
CA PHE A 109 6.32 -4.00 0.03
C PHE A 109 6.72 -4.93 -1.12
N VAL A 110 7.29 -4.35 -2.18
CA VAL A 110 7.76 -5.09 -3.36
C VAL A 110 9.26 -4.94 -3.45
N ARG A 111 9.96 -6.08 -3.53
CA ARG A 111 11.41 -6.12 -3.68
C ARG A 111 11.78 -6.82 -4.98
N PHE A 112 12.57 -6.12 -5.78
CA PHE A 112 13.35 -6.70 -6.86
C PHE A 112 14.80 -6.75 -6.38
N GLU A 113 15.29 -7.95 -6.08
CA GLU A 113 16.58 -8.14 -5.42
C GLU A 113 17.68 -7.34 -6.11
N ARG A 114 18.39 -6.49 -5.33
CA ARG A 114 19.49 -5.59 -5.78
C ARG A 114 19.13 -4.57 -6.88
N LYS A 115 17.86 -4.46 -7.29
CA LYS A 115 17.41 -3.52 -8.34
C LYS A 115 16.64 -2.35 -7.74
N VAL A 116 15.50 -2.62 -7.13
CA VAL A 116 14.63 -1.56 -6.58
C VAL A 116 13.70 -2.09 -5.49
N HIS A 117 13.42 -1.24 -4.52
CA HIS A 117 12.44 -1.46 -3.46
C HIS A 117 11.24 -0.52 -3.64
N LEU A 118 10.02 -1.06 -3.66
CA LEU A 118 8.80 -0.27 -3.78
C LEU A 118 7.96 -0.40 -2.51
N PHE A 119 7.58 0.75 -1.96
CA PHE A 119 6.64 0.86 -0.85
C PHE A 119 5.32 1.34 -1.41
N ILE A 120 4.31 0.48 -1.46
CA ILE A 120 3.02 0.78 -2.09
C ILE A 120 1.95 0.88 -1.01
N SER A 121 1.26 2.02 -0.96
CA SER A 121 0.03 2.18 -0.18
C SER A 121 -1.16 2.34 -1.12
N ILE A 122 -2.19 1.53 -0.90
CA ILE A 122 -3.43 1.55 -1.66
C ILE A 122 -4.47 2.31 -0.84
N ARG A 123 -5.09 3.32 -1.44
CA ARG A 123 -6.09 4.16 -0.76
C ARG A 123 -7.30 4.41 -1.65
N SER A 124 -8.49 4.35 -1.04
CA SER A 124 -9.76 4.73 -1.66
C SER A 124 -10.59 5.49 -0.65
N ILE A 125 -11.05 6.69 -1.00
CA ILE A 125 -11.94 7.56 -0.21
C ILE A 125 -13.19 7.87 -1.03
N GLY A 126 -13.77 6.83 -1.64
CA GLY A 126 -14.93 6.97 -2.49
C GLY A 126 -14.67 7.91 -3.66
N ASP A 127 -15.74 8.49 -4.19
CA ASP A 127 -15.66 9.36 -5.36
C ASP A 127 -15.25 10.76 -4.92
N LYS A 128 -13.94 10.97 -4.77
CA LYS A 128 -13.35 12.23 -4.31
C LYS A 128 -12.04 12.48 -5.03
N GLU A 129 -11.74 13.76 -5.19
CA GLU A 129 -10.49 14.23 -5.75
C GLU A 129 -9.48 14.54 -4.64
N ILE A 130 -8.25 14.14 -4.89
CA ILE A 130 -7.11 14.38 -4.01
C ILE A 130 -6.32 15.56 -4.56
N VAL A 131 -6.17 16.59 -3.73
CA VAL A 131 -5.46 17.83 -4.02
C VAL A 131 -4.22 17.91 -3.13
N TYR A 132 -3.10 18.36 -3.67
CA TYR A 132 -1.91 18.64 -2.86
C TYR A 132 -1.79 20.12 -2.54
N ASN A 133 -1.65 20.43 -1.24
CA ASN A 133 -1.33 21.77 -0.78
C ASN A 133 0.17 21.89 -0.58
N GLU A 134 0.84 22.62 -1.49
CA GLU A 134 2.30 22.77 -1.50
C GLU A 134 2.83 23.51 -0.26
N ALA A 135 2.17 24.59 0.16
CA ALA A 135 2.64 25.41 1.27
C ALA A 135 2.70 24.64 2.60
N ARG A 136 1.82 23.65 2.77
CA ARG A 136 1.74 22.81 3.98
C ARG A 136 2.27 21.39 3.74
N GLU A 137 2.68 21.07 2.52
CA GLU A 137 3.05 19.74 2.06
C GLU A 137 2.03 18.65 2.45
N VAL A 138 0.73 18.95 2.38
CA VAL A 138 -0.34 18.03 2.82
C VAL A 138 -1.27 17.64 1.69
N LEU A 139 -1.68 16.37 1.69
CA LEU A 139 -2.80 15.92 0.88
C LEU A 139 -4.12 16.39 1.50
N GLN A 140 -5.00 16.89 0.65
CA GLN A 140 -6.33 17.33 0.98
C GLN A 140 -7.34 16.60 0.08
N ILE A 141 -8.52 16.37 0.63
CA ILE A 141 -9.63 15.70 -0.02
C ILE A 141 -10.65 16.78 -0.36
N LYS A 142 -10.96 16.92 -1.63
CA LYS A 142 -12.03 17.78 -2.11
C LYS A 142 -13.36 17.13 -1.78
N ARG A 143 -14.23 17.85 -1.06
CA ARG A 143 -15.58 17.37 -0.76
C ARG A 143 -16.46 17.60 -1.99
N LYS A 144 -17.29 16.62 -2.33
CA LYS A 144 -18.29 16.78 -3.40
C LYS A 144 -19.36 17.80 -3.03
N ASP A 145 -19.77 17.80 -1.77
CA ASP A 145 -21.00 18.46 -1.32
C ASP A 145 -20.77 19.90 -0.80
N LYS A 146 -19.50 20.29 -0.61
CA LYS A 146 -19.11 21.60 -0.10
C LYS A 146 -17.82 22.04 -0.79
N HIS A 147 -17.67 23.33 -1.10
CA HIS A 147 -16.42 23.95 -1.62
C HIS A 147 -15.22 23.89 -0.64
N GLY A 148 -15.20 22.94 0.30
CA GLY A 148 -14.20 22.82 1.36
C GLY A 148 -13.21 21.70 1.11
N LEU A 149 -11.94 21.99 1.40
CA LEU A 149 -10.86 21.02 1.43
C LEU A 149 -10.73 20.45 2.84
N LYS A 150 -10.66 19.11 2.97
CA LYS A 150 -10.35 18.44 4.24
C LYS A 150 -8.95 17.87 4.18
N VAL A 151 -8.10 18.16 5.17
CA VAL A 151 -6.80 17.51 5.29
C VAL A 151 -6.99 15.99 5.39
N TRP A 152 -6.25 15.24 4.58
CA TRP A 152 -6.22 13.79 4.65
C TRP A 152 -5.44 13.37 5.90
N SER A 153 -6.16 12.82 6.88
CA SER A 153 -5.57 12.27 8.10
C SER A 153 -6.00 10.81 8.29
N PRO A 154 -5.07 9.88 8.58
CA PRO A 154 -3.61 10.08 8.60
C PRO A 154 -3.06 10.37 7.19
N CYS A 155 -1.90 11.03 7.10
CA CYS A 155 -1.32 11.44 5.81
C CYS A 155 -0.54 10.26 5.18
N PRO A 156 -0.97 9.74 4.01
CA PRO A 156 -0.32 8.59 3.39
C PRO A 156 1.16 8.81 3.04
N LEU A 157 1.54 10.04 2.69
CA LEU A 157 2.93 10.38 2.33
C LEU A 157 3.89 10.25 3.53
N LEU A 158 3.41 10.55 4.74
CA LEU A 158 4.20 10.37 5.96
C LEU A 158 4.32 8.90 6.32
N GLU A 159 3.23 8.14 6.19
CA GLU A 159 3.24 6.69 6.42
C GLU A 159 4.29 6.01 5.53
N LEU A 160 4.29 6.30 4.23
CA LEU A 160 5.27 5.79 3.26
C LEU A 160 6.73 6.06 3.64
N ALA A 161 7.04 7.27 4.10
CA ALA A 161 8.39 7.60 4.56
C ALA A 161 8.78 6.90 5.86
N ASP A 162 7.82 6.73 6.76
CA ASP A 162 8.04 6.03 8.02
C ASP A 162 8.29 4.53 7.79
N TYR A 163 7.65 3.91 6.79
CA TYR A 163 7.90 2.51 6.40
C TYR A 163 9.30 2.30 5.85
N GLU A 164 9.75 3.19 4.95
CA GLU A 164 11.12 3.13 4.41
C GLU A 164 12.17 3.20 5.53
N LYS A 165 11.96 4.10 6.50
CA LYS A 165 12.81 4.21 7.68
C LYS A 165 12.74 2.97 8.58
N TRP A 166 11.57 2.34 8.72
CA TRP A 166 11.42 1.11 9.48
C TRP A 166 12.11 -0.08 8.78
N LEU A 167 11.99 -0.21 7.46
CA LEU A 167 12.62 -1.28 6.70
C LEU A 167 14.14 -1.24 6.82
N SER A 168 14.75 -0.06 6.72
CA SER A 168 16.21 0.06 6.86
C SER A 168 16.73 -0.41 8.24
N LYS A 169 15.92 -0.26 9.30
CA LYS A 169 16.21 -0.77 10.64
C LYS A 169 15.98 -2.28 10.76
N ASN A 170 14.94 -2.80 10.11
CA ASN A 170 14.51 -4.19 10.18
C ASN A 170 14.90 -5.00 8.95
N ARG A 171 15.98 -4.61 8.27
CA ARG A 171 16.44 -5.21 7.02
C ARG A 171 16.71 -6.72 7.13
N ASP A 172 17.10 -7.16 8.33
CA ASP A 172 17.39 -8.54 8.66
C ASP A 172 16.13 -9.41 8.49
N LEU A 173 14.91 -8.87 8.71
CA LEU A 173 13.64 -9.58 8.50
C LEU A 173 13.38 -9.94 7.03
N PHE A 174 14.13 -9.37 6.09
CA PHE A 174 13.99 -9.65 4.67
C PHE A 174 15.26 -10.28 4.08
N ALA A 175 16.14 -10.82 4.93
CA ALA A 175 17.47 -11.31 4.56
C ALA A 175 18.26 -10.31 3.69
N MET A 176 18.08 -9.01 3.91
CA MET A 176 18.79 -7.98 3.16
C MET A 176 20.15 -7.69 3.79
N SER A 177 21.18 -7.63 2.95
CA SER A 177 22.48 -7.13 3.39
C SER A 177 22.42 -5.63 3.70
N SER A 178 23.32 -5.13 4.55
CA SER A 178 23.44 -3.69 4.80
C SER A 178 23.69 -2.88 3.53
N ARG A 179 24.40 -3.46 2.54
CA ARG A 179 24.62 -2.83 1.23
C ARG A 179 23.32 -2.74 0.44
N GLU A 180 22.54 -3.80 0.40
CA GLU A 180 21.25 -3.81 -0.31
C GLU A 180 20.26 -2.83 0.33
N ALA A 181 20.16 -2.80 1.65
CA ALA A 181 19.24 -1.89 2.36
C ALA A 181 19.57 -0.40 2.18
N THR A 182 20.83 -0.05 1.90
CA THR A 182 21.28 1.35 1.83
C THR A 182 21.60 1.85 0.42
N LYS A 183 21.98 0.96 -0.50
CA LYS A 183 22.38 1.32 -1.87
C LYS A 183 21.31 1.03 -2.91
N THR A 184 20.37 0.14 -2.63
CA THR A 184 19.28 -0.15 -3.57
C THR A 184 18.31 1.04 -3.59
N PRO A 185 17.97 1.58 -4.77
CA PRO A 185 17.01 2.66 -4.88
C PRO A 185 15.64 2.22 -4.34
N SER A 186 14.94 3.16 -3.71
CA SER A 186 13.60 2.97 -3.15
C SER A 186 12.61 3.94 -3.80
N ALA A 187 11.38 3.50 -4.03
CA ALA A 187 10.29 4.35 -4.47
C ALA A 187 9.09 4.21 -3.52
N LYS A 188 8.56 5.35 -3.09
CA LYS A 188 7.32 5.45 -2.30
C LYS A 188 6.17 5.73 -3.25
N VAL A 189 5.14 4.90 -3.21
CA VAL A 189 4.04 4.95 -4.18
C VAL A 189 2.71 4.95 -3.43
N LEU A 190 1.91 5.97 -3.68
CA LEU A 190 0.51 6.03 -3.27
C LEU A 190 -0.35 5.70 -4.49
N VAL A 191 -1.01 4.55 -4.43
CA VAL A 191 -1.96 4.10 -5.45
C VAL A 191 -3.36 4.55 -5.04
N LEU A 192 -3.95 5.41 -5.87
CA LEU A 192 -5.34 5.81 -5.75
C LEU A 192 -6.20 4.76 -6.43
N TRP A 193 -7.10 4.16 -5.65
CA TRP A 193 -8.01 3.13 -6.14
C TRP A 193 -9.36 3.76 -6.48
N PRO A 194 -9.89 3.48 -7.69
CA PRO A 194 -11.19 3.99 -8.12
C PRO A 194 -12.29 3.73 -7.06
N PRO A 195 -13.21 4.69 -6.85
CA PRO A 195 -13.44 5.89 -7.66
C PRO A 195 -12.62 7.13 -7.24
N THR A 196 -11.66 7.00 -6.32
CA THR A 196 -10.80 8.12 -5.91
C THR A 196 -9.83 8.49 -7.02
N LYS A 197 -9.64 9.79 -7.25
CA LYS A 197 -8.73 10.28 -8.30
C LYS A 197 -7.85 11.42 -7.80
N ALA A 198 -6.68 11.59 -8.40
CA ALA A 198 -5.93 12.83 -8.27
C ALA A 198 -6.67 13.96 -9.00
N ALA A 199 -6.65 15.16 -8.45
CA ALA A 199 -7.17 16.34 -9.14
C ALA A 199 -6.37 16.61 -10.43
N ILE A 200 -7.02 17.14 -11.46
CA ILE A 200 -6.41 17.35 -12.79
C ILE A 200 -5.57 18.63 -12.81
N ASP A 201 -5.83 19.56 -11.89
CA ASP A 201 -5.33 20.93 -11.84
C ASP A 201 -4.07 21.12 -10.98
N HIS A 202 -3.26 20.07 -10.80
CA HIS A 202 -1.98 20.20 -10.12
C HIS A 202 -0.98 21.00 -10.96
N ASN A 203 -0.14 21.79 -10.30
CA ASN A 203 0.90 22.57 -10.98
C ASN A 203 1.87 21.67 -11.74
N SER A 204 2.31 22.13 -12.92
CA SER A 204 3.14 21.33 -13.84
C SER A 204 4.47 20.90 -13.24
N HIS A 205 5.03 21.68 -12.30
CA HIS A 205 6.30 21.35 -11.64
C HIS A 205 6.21 20.21 -10.62
N LEU A 206 4.99 19.81 -10.22
CA LEU A 206 4.77 18.65 -9.35
C LEU A 206 4.85 17.33 -10.13
N TYR A 207 4.89 17.38 -11.46
CA TYR A 207 5.03 16.20 -12.28
C TYR A 207 6.52 15.92 -12.56
N SER A 208 6.90 14.66 -12.42
CA SER A 208 8.24 14.15 -12.74
C SER A 208 8.12 13.06 -13.79
N GLU A 209 9.14 12.95 -14.62
CA GLU A 209 9.27 11.84 -15.56
C GLU A 209 9.96 10.65 -14.89
N VAL A 210 9.34 9.47 -15.01
CA VAL A 210 9.92 8.18 -14.64
C VAL A 210 9.78 7.29 -15.85
N GLY A 211 10.91 7.01 -16.54
CA GLY A 211 10.87 6.37 -17.85
C GLY A 211 10.08 7.22 -18.85
N SER A 212 9.07 6.63 -19.49
CA SER A 212 8.14 7.29 -20.40
C SER A 212 6.94 7.95 -19.70
N MET A 213 6.79 7.79 -18.39
CA MET A 213 5.60 8.23 -17.67
C MET A 213 5.79 9.59 -17.02
N LYS A 214 4.77 10.44 -17.12
CA LYS A 214 4.67 11.71 -16.39
C LYS A 214 3.78 11.53 -15.15
N ILE A 215 4.39 11.51 -13.97
CA ILE A 215 3.73 11.11 -12.72
C ILE A 215 3.81 12.23 -11.68
N LEU A 216 2.77 12.37 -10.86
CA LEU A 216 2.76 13.28 -9.72
C LEU A 216 3.79 12.85 -8.67
N ALA A 217 4.79 13.69 -8.43
CA ALA A 217 5.87 13.47 -7.49
C ALA A 217 5.81 14.51 -6.37
N LEU A 218 5.28 14.11 -5.21
CA LEU A 218 5.03 15.03 -4.11
C LEU A 218 6.12 14.95 -3.04
N ARG A 219 6.48 16.10 -2.49
CA ARG A 219 7.51 16.24 -1.45
C ARG A 219 6.88 16.30 -0.06
N ARG A 220 7.47 15.56 0.90
CA ARG A 220 7.20 15.77 2.34
C ARG A 220 8.28 15.21 3.25
N LYS A 221 8.52 13.91 3.15
CA LYS A 221 9.63 13.20 3.81
C LYS A 221 10.33 12.35 2.76
N GLY A 222 10.97 13.04 1.82
CA GLY A 222 11.36 12.52 0.52
C GLY A 222 10.24 12.62 -0.51
N THR A 223 10.48 12.03 -1.68
CA THR A 223 9.55 12.02 -2.81
C THR A 223 8.64 10.79 -2.75
N ALA A 224 7.35 10.99 -2.93
CA ALA A 224 6.38 9.92 -3.12
C ALA A 224 5.59 10.17 -4.41
N PHE A 225 5.43 9.10 -5.19
CA PHE A 225 4.71 9.11 -6.45
C PHE A 225 3.23 8.82 -6.21
N ILE A 226 2.35 9.58 -6.83
CA ILE A 226 0.91 9.32 -6.84
C ILE A 226 0.52 8.83 -8.22
N ILE A 227 -0.08 7.65 -8.26
CA ILE A 227 -0.55 7.02 -9.49
C ILE A 227 -1.95 6.45 -9.29
N GLN A 228 -2.66 6.23 -10.40
CA GLN A 228 -3.91 5.50 -10.42
C GLN A 228 -3.66 3.99 -10.42
N GLN A 229 -4.69 3.21 -10.09
CA GLN A 229 -4.61 1.74 -10.05
C GLN A 229 -4.15 1.14 -11.38
N GLU A 230 -4.58 1.72 -12.50
CA GLU A 230 -4.31 1.22 -13.85
C GLU A 230 -2.85 1.44 -14.26
N GLU A 231 -2.19 2.44 -13.69
CA GLU A 231 -0.84 2.88 -14.01
C GLU A 231 0.24 2.05 -13.28
N VAL A 232 -0.14 1.17 -12.34
CA VAL A 232 0.83 0.48 -11.47
C VAL A 232 1.82 -0.37 -12.25
N ILE A 233 1.37 -1.14 -13.23
CA ILE A 233 2.26 -2.01 -14.02
C ILE A 233 3.24 -1.18 -14.85
N GLU A 234 2.76 -0.14 -15.52
CA GLU A 234 3.61 0.76 -16.31
C GLU A 234 4.64 1.47 -15.42
N PHE A 235 4.21 1.91 -14.22
CA PHE A 235 5.10 2.53 -13.24
C PHE A 235 6.22 1.60 -12.82
N VAL A 236 5.91 0.33 -12.51
CA VAL A 236 6.91 -0.66 -12.11
C VAL A 236 7.87 -0.93 -13.27
N LYS A 237 7.39 -1.09 -14.51
CA LYS A 237 8.25 -1.25 -15.69
C LYS A 237 9.17 -0.05 -15.90
N ALA A 238 8.63 1.17 -15.85
CA ALA A 238 9.39 2.40 -16.02
C ALA A 238 10.43 2.59 -14.91
N THR A 239 10.08 2.24 -13.68
CA THR A 239 11.01 2.29 -12.54
C THR A 239 12.12 1.27 -12.70
N LEU A 240 11.80 0.04 -13.09
CA LEU A 240 12.81 -0.99 -13.35
C LEU A 240 13.75 -0.58 -14.48
N ALA A 241 13.23 -0.06 -15.60
CA ALA A 241 14.05 0.41 -16.73
C ALA A 241 14.99 1.56 -16.36
N LYS A 242 14.61 2.40 -15.38
CA LYS A 242 15.46 3.49 -14.89
C LYS A 242 16.64 3.02 -14.04
N TYR A 243 16.49 1.88 -13.36
CA TYR A 243 17.46 1.36 -12.39
C TYR A 243 18.09 0.01 -12.79
N SER A 244 17.73 -0.52 -13.97
CA SER A 244 18.27 -1.73 -14.58
C SER A 244 19.62 -1.50 -15.25
#